data_AF-A0A6P0YA37-F1
#
_entry.id   AF-A0A6P0YA37-F1
#
_cell.length_a   1.000
_cell.length_b   1.000
_cell.length_c   1.000
_cell.angle_alpha   90.00
_cell.angle_beta   90.00
_cell.angle_gamma   90.00
#
_symmetry.space_group_name_H-M   'P 1'
#
loop_
_entity.id
_entity.type
_entity.pdbx_description
1 polymer ?
#
loop_
_entity_poly.entity_id
_entity_poly.type
_entity_poly.pdbx_seq_one_letter_code
_entity_poly.pdbx_strand_id
1 'polypeptide(L)'
;MTNTLINPEDNIPIDMSKSQSKIHISWQVIFTILMFLFMYLPIFVLTFYSFNKSKYSAGWEGFTLQWYVKLFQDTRVLNALQNRLTVAICAV
;
A
#
# COMPACT_ATOMS: atom_id res chain seq x y z
N MET A 1 58.50 -38.24 -23.14
CA MET A 1 58.53 -36.87 -23.70
C MET A 1 57.34 -36.72 -24.61
N THR A 2 56.31 -35.98 -24.20
CA THR A 2 55.48 -35.12 -25.07
C THR A 2 54.60 -34.26 -24.18
N ASN A 3 55.00 -33.00 -24.06
CA ASN A 3 54.22 -31.91 -23.51
C ASN A 3 53.11 -31.55 -24.48
N THR A 4 51.88 -31.39 -24.01
CA THR A 4 50.91 -30.45 -24.62
C THR A 4 50.01 -29.88 -23.53
N LEU A 5 50.47 -28.74 -23.01
CA LEU A 5 49.74 -27.50 -22.78
C LEU A 5 48.29 -27.62 -22.28
N ILE A 6 48.14 -27.24 -21.01
CA ILE A 6 47.16 -26.27 -20.50
C ILE A 6 46.29 -25.68 -21.62
N ASN A 7 44.97 -25.91 -21.57
CA ASN A 7 44.02 -24.91 -22.07
C ASN A 7 43.12 -24.45 -20.90
N PRO A 8 43.25 -23.19 -20.45
CA PRO A 8 42.49 -22.62 -19.35
C PRO A 8 41.10 -22.18 -19.85
N GLU A 9 40.08 -22.17 -19.00
CA GLU A 9 38.80 -21.44 -19.21
C GLU A 9 37.82 -21.86 -20.34
N ASP A 10 38.18 -22.74 -21.29
CA ASP A 10 37.41 -22.83 -22.55
C ASP A 10 36.12 -23.66 -22.59
N ASN A 11 35.62 -24.20 -21.48
CA ASN A 11 34.28 -24.80 -21.49
C ASN A 11 33.51 -24.47 -20.22
N ILE A 12 33.33 -23.18 -19.96
CA ILE A 12 32.32 -22.70 -19.03
C ILE A 12 30.99 -22.57 -19.79
N PRO A 13 30.00 -23.45 -19.57
CA PRO A 13 28.65 -22.98 -19.43
C PRO A 13 28.47 -22.67 -17.94
N ILE A 14 28.52 -21.37 -17.57
CA ILE A 14 27.77 -20.94 -16.39
C ILE A 14 26.32 -21.08 -16.86
N ASP A 15 25.77 -22.30 -16.84
CA ASP A 15 24.33 -22.45 -16.84
C ASP A 15 23.88 -21.94 -15.48
N MET A 16 23.73 -20.61 -15.39
CA MET A 16 22.91 -19.94 -14.39
C MET A 16 21.47 -20.36 -14.71
N SER A 17 21.19 -21.64 -14.46
CA SER A 17 19.93 -22.30 -14.72
C SER A 17 18.87 -21.52 -13.97
N LYS A 18 18.18 -20.73 -14.79
CA LYS A 18 17.14 -19.77 -14.47
C LYS A 18 16.30 -20.31 -13.31
N SER A 19 16.43 -19.72 -12.12
CA SER A 19 15.56 -20.02 -10.98
C SER A 19 14.14 -19.57 -11.35
N GLN A 20 13.39 -20.47 -11.97
CA GLN A 20 11.99 -20.30 -12.31
C GLN A 20 11.19 -20.50 -11.02
N SER A 21 11.18 -19.50 -10.14
CA SER A 21 10.31 -19.49 -8.96
C SER A 21 8.87 -19.43 -9.44
N LYS A 22 8.23 -20.59 -9.56
CA LYS A 22 6.79 -20.67 -9.82
C LYS A 22 6.07 -20.23 -8.55
N ILE A 23 5.39 -19.09 -8.61
CA ILE A 23 4.60 -18.57 -7.49
C ILE A 23 3.40 -19.52 -7.31
N HIS A 24 3.49 -20.42 -6.34
CA HIS A 24 2.39 -21.29 -5.96
C HIS A 24 1.42 -20.49 -5.07
N ILE A 25 0.46 -19.83 -5.71
CA ILE A 25 -0.58 -19.06 -5.02
C ILE A 25 -1.55 -20.06 -4.38
N SER A 26 -1.47 -20.20 -3.05
CA SER A 26 -2.43 -21.01 -2.28
C SER A 26 -3.79 -20.30 -2.22
N TRP A 27 -4.87 -21.09 -2.14
CA TRP A 27 -6.24 -20.56 -1.94
C TRP A 27 -6.34 -19.61 -0.74
N GLN A 28 -5.58 -19.89 0.32
CA GLN A 28 -5.45 -19.03 1.50
C GLN A 28 -5.00 -17.61 1.15
N VAL A 29 -4.02 -17.46 0.25
CA VAL A 29 -3.52 -16.15 -0.18
C VAL A 29 -4.61 -15.37 -0.91
N ILE A 30 -5.36 -16.03 -1.80
CA ILE A 30 -6.49 -15.41 -2.52
C ILE A 30 -7.55 -14.94 -1.52
N PHE A 31 -7.92 -15.80 -0.57
CA PHE A 31 -8.90 -15.47 0.46
C PHE A 31 -8.44 -14.29 1.34
N THR A 32 -7.18 -14.29 1.79
CA THR A 32 -6.60 -13.21 2.58
C THR A 32 -6.59 -11.88 1.80
N ILE A 33 -6.19 -11.90 0.53
CA ILE A 33 -6.22 -10.70 -0.32
C ILE A 33 -7.65 -10.18 -0.47
N LEU A 34 -8.62 -11.06 -0.73
CA LEU A 34 -10.02 -10.67 -0.90
C LEU A 34 -10.60 -10.07 0.40
N MET A 35 -10.26 -10.65 1.54
CA MET A 35 -10.66 -10.14 2.87
C MET A 35 -10.11 -8.72 3.09
N PHE A 36 -8.81 -8.52 2.86
CA PHE A 36 -8.21 -7.19 2.99
C PHE A 36 -8.80 -6.20 1.99
N LEU A 37 -8.98 -6.61 0.72
CA LEU A 37 -9.60 -5.78 -0.29
C LEU A 37 -10.99 -5.33 0.17
N PHE A 38 -11.82 -6.25 0.66
CA PHE A 38 -13.15 -5.93 1.16
C PHE A 38 -13.13 -4.96 2.35
N MET A 39 -12.21 -5.15 3.30
CA MET A 39 -12.07 -4.29 4.48
C MET A 39 -11.59 -2.87 4.10
N TYR A 40 -10.65 -2.77 3.15
CA TYR A 40 -10.08 -1.49 2.74
C TYR A 40 -10.87 -0.78 1.64
N LEU A 41 -11.71 -1.48 0.88
CA LEU A 41 -12.53 -0.90 -0.18
C LEU A 41 -13.41 0.26 0.33
N PRO A 42 -14.18 0.16 1.43
CA PRO A 42 -14.99 1.29 1.90
C PRO A 42 -14.13 2.46 2.37
N ILE A 43 -12.97 2.19 2.99
CA ILE A 43 -12.01 3.23 3.40
C ILE A 43 -11.44 3.93 2.17
N PHE A 44 -11.12 3.17 1.12
CA PHE A 44 -10.61 3.69 -0.14
C PHE A 44 -11.65 4.56 -0.86
N VAL A 45 -12.90 4.10 -0.94
CA VAL A 45 -14.01 4.89 -1.49
C VAL A 45 -14.16 6.20 -0.72
N LEU A 46 -14.17 6.15 0.62
CA LEU A 46 -14.26 7.34 1.44
C LEU A 46 -13.08 8.30 1.23
N THR A 47 -11.87 7.75 1.09
CA THR A 47 -10.65 8.51 0.78
C THR A 47 -10.73 9.16 -0.59
N PHE A 48 -11.18 8.44 -1.62
CA PHE A 48 -11.37 8.97 -2.97
C PHE A 48 -12.38 10.13 -2.96
N TYR A 49 -13.53 9.95 -2.31
CA TYR A 49 -14.55 10.99 -2.17
C TYR A 49 -14.12 12.15 -1.27
N SER A 50 -13.16 11.97 -0.35
CA SER A 50 -12.64 13.08 0.48
C SER A 50 -11.97 14.18 -0.35
N PHE A 51 -11.48 13.82 -1.54
CA PHE A 51 -10.91 14.76 -2.50
C PHE A 51 -11.96 15.42 -3.41
N ASN A 52 -13.25 15.09 -3.26
CA ASN A 52 -14.29 15.68 -4.08
C ASN A 52 -14.60 17.12 -3.63
N LYS A 53 -14.68 18.04 -4.59
CA LYS A 53 -15.06 19.43 -4.34
C LYS A 53 -16.49 19.56 -3.82
N SER A 54 -17.39 18.65 -4.18
CA SER A 54 -18.77 18.68 -3.74
C SER A 54 -18.90 18.44 -2.24
N LYS A 55 -19.77 19.21 -1.57
CA LYS A 55 -20.15 18.98 -0.17
C LYS A 55 -21.00 17.72 0.02
N TYR A 56 -21.68 17.31 -1.04
CA TYR A 56 -22.61 16.18 -1.03
C TYR A 56 -22.17 15.18 -2.09
N SER A 57 -22.34 13.89 -1.86
CA SER A 57 -21.92 12.84 -2.80
C SER A 57 -22.78 12.75 -4.08
N ALA A 58 -23.49 13.83 -4.45
CA ALA A 58 -24.41 13.87 -5.59
C ALA A 58 -23.69 13.84 -6.96
N GLY A 59 -22.38 14.06 -6.99
CA GLY A 59 -21.58 13.97 -8.21
C GLY A 59 -20.09 14.27 -7.95
N TRP A 60 -19.24 13.93 -8.92
CA TRP A 60 -17.81 14.29 -8.89
C TRP A 60 -17.63 15.71 -9.47
N GLU A 61 -17.34 16.68 -8.61
CA GLU A 61 -17.16 18.10 -8.99
C GLU A 61 -15.69 18.51 -9.16
N GLY A 62 -14.77 17.55 -9.10
CA GLY A 62 -13.33 17.76 -9.25
C GLY A 62 -12.53 17.53 -7.98
N PHE A 63 -11.20 17.49 -8.13
CA PHE A 63 -10.25 17.26 -7.05
C PHE A 63 -10.05 18.52 -6.19
N THR A 64 -9.99 18.37 -4.87
CA THR A 64 -9.72 19.46 -3.92
C THR A 64 -9.05 18.97 -2.63
N LEU A 65 -8.34 19.88 -1.96
CA LEU A 65 -7.84 19.72 -0.58
C LEU A 65 -8.49 20.72 0.39
N GLN A 66 -9.49 21.49 -0.05
CA GLN A 66 -10.11 22.56 0.75
C GLN A 66 -10.66 22.07 2.09
N TRP A 67 -11.13 20.83 2.16
CA TRP A 67 -11.72 20.24 3.36
C TRP A 67 -10.67 19.95 4.42
N TYR A 68 -9.49 19.50 4.01
CA TYR A 68 -8.34 19.33 4.90
C TYR A 68 -7.89 20.67 5.48
N VAL A 69 -7.80 21.72 4.65
CA VAL A 69 -7.47 23.07 5.13
C VAL A 69 -8.49 23.57 6.15
N LYS A 70 -9.80 23.42 5.86
CA LYS A 70 -10.87 23.79 6.79
C LYS A 70 -10.81 23.00 8.09
N LEU A 71 -10.49 21.71 8.03
CA LEU A 71 -10.36 20.85 9.21
C LEU A 71 -9.27 21.37 10.15
N PHE A 72 -8.11 21.76 9.63
CA PHE A 72 -7.01 22.29 10.45
C PHE A 72 -7.23 23.74 10.91
N GLN A 73 -8.17 24.47 10.31
CA GLN A 73 -8.57 25.80 10.76
C GLN A 73 -9.69 25.76 11.80
N ASP A 74 -10.40 24.64 11.94
CA ASP A 74 -11.51 24.49 12.88
C ASP A 74 -11.00 24.09 14.27
N THR A 75 -10.85 25.10 15.13
CA THR A 75 -10.41 24.92 16.52
C THR A 75 -11.37 24.07 17.35
N ARG A 76 -12.68 24.04 17.03
CA ARG A 76 -13.64 23.19 17.73
C ARG A 76 -13.36 21.72 17.45
N VAL A 77 -13.10 21.37 16.19
CA VAL A 77 -12.78 20.00 15.79
C VAL A 77 -11.43 19.57 16.38
N LEU A 78 -10.41 20.43 16.31
CA LEU A 78 -9.10 20.15 16.89
C LEU A 78 -9.14 19.99 18.42
N ASN A 79 -9.89 20.83 19.12
CA ASN A 79 -10.07 20.70 20.57
C ASN A 79 -10.81 19.40 20.93
N ALA A 80 -11.82 19.01 20.16
CA ALA A 80 -12.51 17.74 20.36
C ALA A 80 -11.57 16.53 20.13
N LEU A 81 -10.70 16.61 19.12
CA LEU A 81 -9.67 15.60 18.86
C LEU A 81 -8.68 15.51 20.03
N GLN A 82 -8.17 16.65 20.50
CA GLN A 82 -7.25 16.72 21.63
C GLN A 82 -7.89 16.14 22.88
N ASN A 83 -9.13 16.50 23.18
CA ASN A 83 -9.84 15.97 24.35
C ASN A 83 -9.99 14.45 24.27
N ARG A 84 -10.38 13.91 23.11
CA ARG A 84 -10.48 12.45 22.92
C ARG A 84 -9.13 11.75 23.10
N LEU A 85 -8.04 12.34 22.58
CA LEU A 85 -6.70 11.78 22.71
C LEU A 85 -6.23 11.81 24.16
N THR A 86 -6.42 12.93 24.87
CA THR A 86 -6.11 13.05 26.29
C THR A 86 -6.86 12.00 27.10
N VAL A 87 -8.18 11.87 26.90
CA VAL A 87 -8.98 10.86 27.61
C VAL A 87 -8.50 9.45 27.29
N ALA A 88 -8.24 9.12 26.02
CA ALA A 88 -7.76 7.79 25.63
C ALA A 88 -6.42 7.43 26.27
N ILE A 89 -5.50 8.39 26.41
CA ILE A 89 -4.19 8.19 27.04
C ILE A 89 -4.32 8.14 28.57
N CYS A 90 -5.15 8.97 29.18
CA CYS A 90 -5.32 9.00 30.63
C CYS A 90 -6.17 7.86 31.18
N ALA A 91 -7.05 7.28 30.36
CA ALA A 91 -7.94 6.18 30.77
C ALA A 91 -7.29 4.79 30.68
N VAL A 92 -6.13 4.68 30.03
CA VAL A 92 -5.37 3.43 29.87
C VAL A 92 -4.35 3.24 30.99
#